data_AF-A0A1H2V665-F1
#
_entry.id   AF-A0A1H2V665-F1
#
_cell.length_a   1.000
_cell.length_b   1.000
_cell.length_c   1.000
_cell.angle_alpha   90.00
_cell.angle_beta   90.00
_cell.angle_gamma   90.00
#
_symmetry.space_group_name_H-M   'P 1'
#
loop_
_entity.id
_entity.type
_entity.pdbx_description
1 polymer ?
#
loop_
_entity_poly.entity_id
_entity_poly.type
_entity_poly.pdbx_seq_one_letter_code
_entity_poly.pdbx_strand_id
1 'polypeptide(L)'
;MKWFLLLLSTALYANDGAFFGSGNHLVPIMETDISVQKEILYLKKIQNKYIEVSVYYEFFNPKEDKEITVGFEAESPSGDVDGAPKNGHHPYMFDFTVNLNNAFLSYQIAYVTDSLYAKGGKIQSIDLNTFNGNKDGNYIDFRYVYHFKAKFKKGVNILKHTYKYNISGGIAYNYHFDYILTAANRWANKRIDDFTLIIDMGAFQTASIERTFFKSGREWLLSGVGKITETAHKGPGDGTDLNTTNFYVQQGLLLFQKKNFTPKGELHICDWALWVHQDAGFPIDYPFTIDLPNFKYETDPKTEEEKRRLRNLPFARRGYIFKDKTLQAFYNKQDWYQPNPSYIPEVEHLSQKEKELINSLK
;
A
#
# COMPACT_ATOMS: atom_id res chain seq x y z
N MET A 1 41.06 -7.78 -44.63
CA MET A 1 40.73 -8.11 -43.22
C MET A 1 39.34 -7.56 -42.94
N LYS A 2 38.29 -8.39 -42.99
CA LYS A 2 36.90 -7.96 -42.73
C LYS A 2 36.67 -7.97 -41.22
N TRP A 3 36.43 -6.80 -40.63
CA TRP A 3 36.04 -6.68 -39.23
C TRP A 3 34.54 -6.93 -39.12
N PHE A 4 34.16 -8.01 -38.44
CA PHE A 4 32.79 -8.30 -38.04
C PHE A 4 32.54 -7.53 -36.74
N LEU A 5 31.70 -6.50 -36.77
CA LEU A 5 31.21 -5.86 -35.55
C LEU A 5 30.08 -6.74 -34.99
N LEU A 6 30.36 -7.44 -33.89
CA LEU A 6 29.32 -8.10 -33.10
C LEU A 6 28.69 -7.05 -32.18
N LEU A 7 27.47 -6.63 -32.49
CA LEU A 7 26.64 -5.85 -31.56
C LEU A 7 26.09 -6.81 -30.51
N LEU A 8 26.69 -6.82 -29.31
CA LEU A 8 26.10 -7.44 -28.13
C LEU A 8 24.93 -6.56 -27.69
N SER A 9 23.70 -6.94 -28.03
CA SER A 9 22.50 -6.38 -27.42
C SER A 9 22.37 -6.95 -26.01
N THR A 10 22.92 -6.25 -25.02
CA THR A 10 22.50 -6.46 -23.62
C THR A 10 21.02 -6.06 -23.54
N ALA A 11 20.14 -7.01 -23.23
CA ALA A 11 18.77 -6.71 -22.87
C ALA A 11 18.80 -5.82 -21.63
N LEU A 12 18.69 -4.51 -21.84
CA LEU A 12 18.33 -3.58 -20.80
C LEU A 12 16.87 -3.88 -20.48
N TYR A 13 16.63 -4.60 -19.39
CA TYR A 13 15.32 -4.62 -18.78
C TYR A 13 15.07 -3.21 -18.26
N ALA A 14 14.30 -2.42 -19.03
CA ALA A 14 13.67 -1.23 -18.47
C ALA A 14 12.69 -1.74 -17.41
N ASN A 15 12.93 -1.42 -16.13
CA ASN A 15 12.05 -1.82 -15.04
C ASN A 15 11.04 -0.70 -14.77
N ASP A 16 10.06 -0.54 -15.65
CA ASP A 16 9.08 0.54 -15.58
C ASP A 16 8.22 0.44 -14.29
N GLY A 17 8.01 -0.78 -13.77
CA GLY A 17 7.40 -1.03 -12.47
C GLY A 17 6.53 -2.29 -12.44
N ALA A 18 6.22 -2.75 -11.24
CA ALA A 18 5.46 -3.96 -10.97
C ALA A 18 4.23 -3.63 -10.11
N PHE A 19 3.04 -3.81 -10.66
CA PHE A 19 1.79 -3.81 -9.92
C PHE A 19 1.39 -5.25 -9.59
N PHE A 20 1.40 -5.61 -8.31
CA PHE A 20 1.07 -6.97 -7.85
C PHE A 20 -0.39 -7.16 -7.47
N GLY A 21 -1.18 -6.10 -7.32
CA GLY A 21 -2.58 -6.16 -6.91
C GLY A 21 -2.95 -5.12 -5.86
N SER A 22 -4.23 -5.09 -5.53
CA SER A 22 -4.83 -4.18 -4.56
C SER A 22 -5.67 -4.95 -3.52
N GLY A 23 -5.81 -4.35 -2.35
CA GLY A 23 -6.80 -4.77 -1.37
C GLY A 23 -8.20 -4.32 -1.77
N ASN A 24 -9.22 -4.97 -1.23
CA ASN A 24 -10.61 -4.65 -1.53
C ASN A 24 -11.53 -4.95 -0.35
N HIS A 25 -12.61 -4.19 -0.24
CA HIS A 25 -13.73 -4.52 0.62
C HIS A 25 -14.47 -5.74 0.04
N LEU A 26 -14.98 -6.63 0.90
CA LEU A 26 -15.86 -7.71 0.43
C LEU A 26 -17.15 -7.15 -0.18
N VAL A 27 -17.63 -7.69 -1.30
CA VAL A 27 -18.82 -7.20 -1.98
C VAL A 27 -19.91 -8.27 -2.03
N PRO A 28 -21.19 -7.90 -1.88
CA PRO A 28 -22.26 -8.83 -2.17
C PRO A 28 -22.40 -8.94 -3.70
N ILE A 29 -22.57 -10.16 -4.22
CA ILE A 29 -22.71 -10.43 -5.66
C ILE A 29 -24.12 -10.01 -6.19
N MET A 30 -25.01 -9.63 -5.27
CA MET A 30 -26.34 -9.12 -5.58
C MET A 30 -26.78 -8.14 -4.50
N GLU A 31 -27.79 -7.33 -4.82
CA GLU A 31 -28.37 -6.40 -3.85
C GLU A 31 -28.87 -7.14 -2.60
N THR A 32 -28.70 -6.50 -1.45
CA THR A 32 -28.99 -7.09 -0.14
C THR A 32 -29.38 -6.00 0.85
N ASP A 33 -30.26 -6.31 1.80
CA ASP A 33 -30.55 -5.44 2.95
C ASP A 33 -29.49 -5.51 4.07
N ILE A 34 -28.39 -6.27 3.88
CA ILE A 34 -27.31 -6.37 4.87
C ILE A 34 -26.44 -5.11 4.77
N SER A 35 -26.23 -4.43 5.90
CA SER A 35 -25.41 -3.22 5.99
C SER A 35 -24.10 -3.46 6.75
N VAL A 36 -23.11 -2.61 6.50
CA VAL A 36 -21.84 -2.61 7.26
C VAL A 36 -21.97 -1.66 8.46
N GLN A 37 -22.09 -2.23 9.67
CA GLN A 37 -22.12 -1.43 10.90
C GLN A 37 -20.72 -1.03 11.34
N LYS A 38 -19.75 -1.92 11.16
CA LYS A 38 -18.37 -1.66 11.56
C LYS A 38 -17.39 -2.29 10.60
N GLU A 39 -16.31 -1.57 10.35
CA GLU A 39 -15.13 -2.10 9.68
C GLU A 39 -13.87 -1.63 10.40
N ILE A 40 -12.98 -2.55 10.70
CA ILE A 40 -11.61 -2.28 11.12
C ILE A 40 -10.69 -2.88 10.07
N LEU A 41 -10.12 -2.02 9.23
CA LEU A 41 -9.12 -2.36 8.22
C LEU A 41 -7.72 -2.16 8.83
N TYR A 42 -6.95 -3.24 8.92
CA TYR A 42 -5.57 -3.21 9.41
C TYR A 42 -4.62 -3.59 8.28
N LEU A 43 -3.69 -2.69 7.97
CA LEU A 43 -2.64 -2.86 6.97
C LEU A 43 -1.29 -2.93 7.68
N LYS A 44 -0.45 -3.89 7.31
CA LYS A 44 0.89 -4.02 7.86
C LYS A 44 1.93 -4.30 6.80
N LYS A 45 2.93 -3.44 6.71
CA LYS A 45 4.09 -3.66 5.85
C LYS A 45 5.07 -4.62 6.50
N ILE A 46 5.45 -5.66 5.78
CA ILE A 46 6.36 -6.71 6.24
C ILE A 46 7.59 -6.74 5.34
N GLN A 47 8.74 -6.35 5.91
CA GLN A 47 10.07 -6.53 5.31
C GLN A 47 10.22 -5.95 3.89
N ASN A 48 9.51 -4.84 3.59
CA ASN A 48 9.46 -4.23 2.24
C ASN A 48 9.10 -5.20 1.11
N LYS A 49 8.43 -6.31 1.46
CA LYS A 49 8.10 -7.39 0.53
C LYS A 49 6.61 -7.63 0.43
N TYR A 50 5.91 -7.55 1.57
CA TYR A 50 4.48 -7.80 1.63
C TYR A 50 3.72 -6.68 2.33
N ILE A 51 2.46 -6.51 1.94
CA ILE A 51 1.43 -5.89 2.78
C ILE A 51 0.51 -7.00 3.25
N GLU A 52 0.40 -7.17 4.56
CA GLU A 52 -0.62 -8.00 5.19
C GLU A 52 -1.86 -7.16 5.46
N VAL A 53 -3.01 -7.70 5.07
CA VAL A 53 -4.32 -7.08 5.24
C VAL A 53 -5.15 -7.97 6.15
N SER A 54 -5.70 -7.37 7.20
CA SER A 54 -6.65 -8.01 8.10
C SER A 54 -7.87 -7.11 8.23
N VAL A 55 -9.06 -7.64 7.98
CA VAL A 55 -10.29 -6.86 8.06
C VAL A 55 -11.29 -7.54 8.97
N TYR A 56 -11.81 -6.77 9.91
CA TYR A 56 -12.88 -7.15 10.80
C TYR A 56 -14.14 -6.37 10.41
N TYR A 57 -15.25 -7.08 10.28
CA TYR A 57 -16.56 -6.51 9.98
C TYR A 57 -17.59 -6.88 11.04
N GLU A 58 -18.48 -5.94 11.33
CA GLU A 58 -19.81 -6.22 11.87
C GLU A 58 -20.85 -5.92 10.80
N PHE A 59 -21.46 -6.96 10.26
CA PHE A 59 -22.55 -6.85 9.30
C PHE A 59 -23.89 -7.02 10.02
N PHE A 60 -24.89 -6.23 9.66
CA PHE A 60 -26.23 -6.33 10.21
C PHE A 60 -27.23 -6.83 9.18
N ASN A 61 -27.91 -7.93 9.49
CA ASN A 61 -29.04 -8.44 8.71
C ASN A 61 -30.36 -8.08 9.41
N PRO A 62 -31.20 -7.20 8.84
CA PRO A 62 -32.46 -6.78 9.46
C PRO A 62 -33.57 -7.83 9.39
N LYS A 63 -33.44 -8.81 8.48
CA LYS A 63 -34.47 -9.82 8.17
C LYS A 63 -34.13 -11.17 8.78
N GLU A 64 -34.90 -12.22 8.47
CA GLU A 64 -34.52 -13.59 8.84
C GLU A 64 -33.17 -14.03 8.27
N ASP A 65 -32.68 -15.15 8.78
CA ASP A 65 -31.47 -15.80 8.33
C ASP A 65 -31.48 -15.98 6.81
N LYS A 66 -30.41 -15.54 6.14
CA LYS A 66 -30.26 -15.68 4.70
C LYS A 66 -28.84 -16.02 4.31
N GLU A 67 -28.72 -16.81 3.25
CA GLU A 67 -27.42 -17.12 2.63
C GLU A 67 -27.27 -16.28 1.36
N ILE A 68 -26.13 -15.60 1.23
CA ILE A 68 -25.76 -14.85 0.03
C ILE A 68 -24.39 -15.28 -0.47
N THR A 69 -24.12 -15.02 -1.74
CA THR A 69 -22.75 -15.10 -2.27
C THR A 69 -22.04 -13.77 -2.00
N VAL A 70 -20.86 -13.85 -1.41
CA VAL A 70 -19.97 -12.70 -1.18
C VAL A 70 -18.70 -12.92 -2.00
N GLY A 71 -18.18 -11.85 -2.60
CA GLY A 71 -16.97 -11.84 -3.41
C GLY A 71 -15.88 -10.95 -2.82
N PHE A 72 -14.65 -11.30 -3.13
CA PHE A 72 -13.47 -10.47 -3.03
C PHE A 72 -12.90 -10.31 -4.44
N GLU A 73 -12.96 -9.08 -4.97
CA GLU A 73 -12.45 -8.75 -6.30
C GLU A 73 -10.96 -8.41 -6.20
N ALA A 74 -10.13 -9.26 -6.77
CA ALA A 74 -8.69 -9.09 -6.85
C ALA A 74 -8.31 -8.69 -8.27
N GLU A 75 -7.87 -7.43 -8.42
CA GLU A 75 -7.39 -6.89 -9.69
C GLU A 75 -6.13 -7.59 -10.17
N SER A 76 -5.97 -7.63 -11.49
CA SER A 76 -4.88 -8.38 -12.10
C SER A 76 -3.53 -7.66 -11.98
N PRO A 77 -2.44 -8.42 -11.80
CA PRO A 77 -1.10 -7.85 -11.83
C PRO A 77 -0.80 -7.25 -13.21
N SER A 78 0.04 -6.21 -13.23
CA SER A 78 0.48 -5.59 -14.47
C SER A 78 1.86 -4.96 -14.37
N GLY A 79 2.47 -4.64 -15.51
CA GLY A 79 3.85 -4.16 -15.57
C GLY A 79 4.84 -5.32 -15.58
N ASP A 80 6.01 -5.17 -14.95
CA ASP A 80 7.13 -6.13 -15.01
C ASP A 80 6.93 -7.36 -14.12
N VAL A 81 5.78 -8.01 -14.27
CA VAL A 81 5.33 -9.19 -13.50
C VAL A 81 4.50 -10.10 -14.38
N ASP A 82 4.51 -11.40 -14.12
CA ASP A 82 3.59 -12.32 -14.78
C ASP A 82 2.23 -12.31 -14.08
N GLY A 83 1.18 -11.90 -14.79
CA GLY A 83 -0.20 -11.86 -14.31
C GLY A 83 -0.92 -13.21 -14.32
N ALA A 84 -0.33 -14.24 -14.95
CA ALA A 84 -0.94 -15.55 -15.10
C ALA A 84 -1.29 -16.22 -13.76
N PRO A 85 -2.42 -16.96 -13.67
CA PRO A 85 -2.79 -17.68 -12.46
C PRO A 85 -1.74 -18.71 -12.04
N LYS A 86 -1.44 -18.78 -10.73
CA LYS A 86 -0.62 -19.85 -10.15
C LYS A 86 -1.51 -20.85 -9.45
N ASN A 87 -1.58 -22.08 -9.98
CA ASN A 87 -2.49 -23.13 -9.48
C ASN A 87 -3.96 -22.68 -9.43
N GLY A 88 -4.35 -21.79 -10.34
CA GLY A 88 -5.67 -21.19 -10.41
C GLY A 88 -5.94 -20.06 -9.41
N HIS A 89 -4.93 -19.63 -8.66
CA HIS A 89 -5.00 -18.49 -7.76
C HIS A 89 -4.37 -17.25 -8.38
N HIS A 90 -4.73 -16.09 -7.85
CA HIS A 90 -4.01 -14.84 -8.08
C HIS A 90 -2.51 -15.04 -7.72
N PRO A 91 -1.56 -14.75 -8.63
CA PRO A 91 -0.16 -15.17 -8.49
C PRO A 91 0.62 -14.50 -7.36
N TYR A 92 0.11 -13.39 -6.82
CA TYR A 92 0.74 -12.60 -5.77
C TYR A 92 -0.16 -12.29 -4.57
N MET A 93 -1.31 -12.96 -4.47
CA MET A 93 -2.15 -12.90 -3.28
C MET A 93 -2.01 -14.22 -2.52
N PHE A 94 -1.70 -14.14 -1.24
CA PHE A 94 -1.41 -15.28 -0.40
C PHE A 94 -2.32 -15.29 0.83
N ASP A 95 -2.50 -16.47 1.42
CA ASP A 95 -3.15 -16.67 2.72
C ASP A 95 -4.55 -16.04 2.82
N PHE A 96 -5.34 -16.07 1.73
CA PHE A 96 -6.72 -15.58 1.73
C PHE A 96 -7.58 -16.47 2.63
N THR A 97 -8.10 -15.92 3.72
CA THR A 97 -9.02 -16.62 4.62
C THR A 97 -10.27 -15.80 4.87
N VAL A 98 -11.39 -16.48 5.13
CA VAL A 98 -12.65 -15.86 5.54
C VAL A 98 -13.22 -16.64 6.71
N ASN A 99 -13.60 -15.94 7.76
CA ASN A 99 -14.24 -16.49 8.93
C ASN A 99 -15.53 -15.72 9.21
N LEU A 100 -16.66 -16.42 9.26
CA LEU A 100 -17.97 -15.86 9.60
C LEU A 100 -18.46 -16.50 10.89
N ASN A 101 -18.71 -15.69 11.92
CA ASN A 101 -19.21 -16.13 13.23
C ASN A 101 -18.39 -17.30 13.83
N ASN A 102 -17.06 -17.19 13.79
CA ASN A 102 -16.08 -18.19 14.24
C ASN A 102 -15.98 -19.45 13.38
N ALA A 103 -16.60 -19.52 12.21
CA ALA A 103 -16.45 -20.62 11.26
C ALA A 103 -15.68 -20.17 10.01
N PHE A 104 -14.60 -20.88 9.67
CA PHE A 104 -13.90 -20.67 8.41
C PHE A 104 -14.74 -21.15 7.23
N LEU A 105 -14.79 -20.34 6.17
CA LEU A 105 -15.53 -20.64 4.96
C LEU A 105 -14.57 -21.03 3.84
N SER A 106 -14.92 -22.08 3.10
CA SER A 106 -14.27 -22.38 1.82
C SER A 106 -14.70 -21.36 0.76
N TYR A 107 -13.80 -21.05 -0.16
CA TYR A 107 -14.08 -20.20 -1.31
C TYR A 107 -13.81 -20.92 -2.63
N GLN A 108 -14.36 -20.38 -3.70
CA GLN A 108 -14.07 -20.71 -5.09
C GLN A 108 -13.49 -19.47 -5.78
N ILE A 109 -12.80 -19.68 -6.89
CA ILE A 109 -12.22 -18.60 -7.69
C ILE A 109 -12.90 -18.61 -9.05
N ALA A 110 -13.38 -17.45 -9.45
CA ALA A 110 -13.86 -17.19 -10.79
C ALA A 110 -12.91 -16.23 -11.51
N TYR A 111 -12.77 -16.42 -12.81
CA TYR A 111 -12.06 -15.50 -13.69
C TYR A 111 -13.11 -14.65 -14.41
N VAL A 112 -12.95 -13.33 -14.42
CA VAL A 112 -13.97 -12.42 -14.95
C VAL A 112 -13.32 -11.31 -15.77
N THR A 113 -13.99 -10.84 -16.83
CA THR A 113 -13.43 -9.85 -17.78
C THR A 113 -13.88 -8.42 -17.50
N ASP A 114 -14.97 -8.24 -16.75
CA ASP A 114 -15.56 -6.92 -16.51
C ASP A 114 -16.29 -6.87 -15.16
N SER A 115 -16.85 -5.72 -14.82
CA SER A 115 -17.52 -5.47 -13.51
C SER A 115 -18.97 -5.95 -13.47
N LEU A 116 -19.49 -6.41 -14.60
CA LEU A 116 -20.85 -6.95 -14.78
C LEU A 116 -20.88 -8.49 -14.69
N TYR A 117 -19.80 -9.09 -14.20
CA TYR A 117 -19.63 -10.54 -14.02
C TYR A 117 -20.71 -11.20 -13.14
N ALA A 118 -21.40 -10.41 -12.31
CA ALA A 118 -22.46 -10.87 -11.44
C ALA A 118 -23.84 -10.60 -12.07
N LYS A 119 -24.54 -11.65 -12.51
CA LYS A 119 -25.89 -11.53 -13.09
C LYS A 119 -26.87 -12.48 -12.42
N GLY A 120 -27.94 -11.92 -11.85
CA GLY A 120 -28.98 -12.71 -11.17
C GLY A 120 -28.45 -13.54 -10.00
N GLY A 121 -27.46 -13.01 -9.26
CA GLY A 121 -26.84 -13.71 -8.11
C GLY A 121 -25.88 -14.85 -8.49
N LYS A 122 -25.57 -15.01 -9.78
CA LYS A 122 -24.59 -15.97 -10.30
C LYS A 122 -23.37 -15.23 -10.85
N ILE A 123 -22.20 -15.78 -10.59
CA ILE A 123 -20.93 -15.32 -11.14
C ILE A 123 -20.73 -15.97 -12.50
N GLN A 124 -20.48 -15.16 -13.51
CA GLN A 124 -20.13 -15.58 -14.86
C GLN A 124 -18.61 -15.70 -14.94
N SER A 125 -18.09 -16.88 -14.58
CA SER A 125 -16.67 -17.18 -14.77
C SER A 125 -16.40 -17.53 -16.23
N ILE A 126 -15.28 -17.05 -16.77
CA ILE A 126 -14.73 -17.57 -18.03
C ILE A 126 -14.09 -18.95 -17.79
N ASP A 127 -14.06 -19.77 -18.84
CA ASP A 127 -13.25 -20.99 -18.92
C ASP A 127 -11.95 -20.66 -19.66
N LEU A 128 -10.81 -20.74 -18.94
CA LEU A 128 -9.49 -20.41 -19.48
C LEU A 128 -9.04 -21.33 -20.62
N ASN A 129 -9.66 -22.52 -20.81
CA ASN A 129 -9.36 -23.40 -21.93
C ASN A 129 -9.96 -22.90 -23.24
N THR A 130 -11.09 -22.19 -23.17
CA THR A 130 -11.82 -21.66 -24.33
C THR A 130 -11.77 -20.14 -24.43
N PHE A 131 -11.12 -19.47 -23.47
CA PHE A 131 -11.00 -18.02 -23.44
C PHE A 131 -10.03 -17.52 -24.51
N ASN A 132 -10.46 -16.55 -25.29
CA ASN A 132 -9.70 -16.00 -26.43
C ASN A 132 -8.87 -14.75 -26.07
N GLY A 133 -8.96 -14.23 -24.84
CA GLY A 133 -8.15 -13.11 -24.38
C GLY A 133 -6.77 -13.54 -23.88
N ASN A 134 -5.91 -12.57 -23.61
CA ASN A 134 -4.57 -12.84 -23.08
C ASN A 134 -4.64 -13.43 -21.68
N LYS A 135 -3.81 -14.46 -21.45
CA LYS A 135 -3.81 -15.26 -20.21
C LYS A 135 -2.42 -15.43 -19.59
N ASP A 136 -1.40 -14.85 -20.22
CA ASP A 136 -0.03 -14.91 -19.75
C ASP A 136 0.72 -13.58 -19.93
N GLY A 137 1.88 -13.51 -19.28
CA GLY A 137 2.75 -12.35 -19.34
C GLY A 137 2.22 -11.17 -18.54
N ASN A 138 2.63 -9.98 -18.96
CA ASN A 138 2.53 -8.77 -18.16
C ASN A 138 1.12 -8.17 -18.08
N TYR A 139 0.19 -8.58 -18.93
CA TYR A 139 -1.17 -8.04 -18.98
C TYR A 139 -2.14 -9.15 -19.35
N ILE A 140 -2.98 -9.58 -18.40
CA ILE A 140 -4.02 -10.58 -18.65
C ILE A 140 -5.40 -9.92 -18.79
N ASP A 141 -6.26 -10.49 -19.63
CA ASP A 141 -7.56 -9.91 -20.01
C ASP A 141 -8.71 -10.32 -19.07
N PHE A 142 -8.38 -10.81 -17.88
CA PHE A 142 -9.33 -11.17 -16.84
C PHE A 142 -8.75 -10.83 -15.48
N ARG A 143 -9.60 -10.81 -14.46
CA ARG A 143 -9.27 -10.67 -13.05
C ARG A 143 -9.92 -11.77 -12.21
N TYR A 144 -9.62 -11.77 -10.91
CA TYR A 144 -9.97 -12.86 -10.02
C TYR A 144 -11.10 -12.43 -9.07
N VAL A 145 -12.10 -13.29 -8.90
CA VAL A 145 -13.12 -13.11 -7.86
C VAL A 145 -13.11 -14.33 -6.96
N TYR A 146 -12.62 -14.14 -5.74
CA TYR A 146 -12.69 -15.14 -4.68
C TYR A 146 -14.07 -15.05 -4.05
N HIS A 147 -14.89 -16.09 -4.15
CA HIS A 147 -16.27 -16.04 -3.70
C HIS A 147 -16.67 -17.21 -2.81
N PHE A 148 -17.59 -16.95 -1.90
CA PHE A 148 -18.04 -17.93 -0.91
C PHE A 148 -19.51 -17.70 -0.55
N LYS A 149 -20.16 -18.76 -0.06
CA LYS A 149 -21.51 -18.68 0.50
C LYS A 149 -21.42 -18.26 1.97
N ALA A 150 -22.16 -17.23 2.33
CA ALA A 150 -22.17 -16.66 3.67
C ALA A 150 -23.60 -16.64 4.22
N LYS A 151 -23.83 -17.41 5.29
CA LYS A 151 -25.12 -17.46 6.00
C LYS A 151 -25.16 -16.42 7.11
N PHE A 152 -25.82 -15.30 6.85
CA PHE A 152 -26.04 -14.23 7.83
C PHE A 152 -27.27 -14.54 8.67
N LYS A 153 -27.09 -14.63 9.98
CA LYS A 153 -28.19 -14.72 10.93
C LYS A 153 -28.90 -13.38 11.05
N LYS A 154 -30.17 -13.37 11.47
CA LYS A 154 -30.83 -12.12 11.87
C LYS A 154 -29.98 -11.39 12.94
N GLY A 155 -29.78 -10.09 12.77
CA GLY A 155 -28.97 -9.26 13.66
C GLY A 155 -27.50 -9.16 13.22
N VAL A 156 -26.61 -9.00 14.20
CA VAL A 156 -25.17 -8.76 13.97
C VAL A 156 -24.45 -10.06 13.64
N ASN A 157 -23.60 -10.01 12.62
CA ASN A 157 -22.72 -11.09 12.20
C ASN A 157 -21.28 -10.57 12.13
N ILE A 158 -20.35 -11.32 12.71
CA ILE A 158 -18.94 -10.96 12.70
C ILE A 158 -18.28 -11.71 11.55
N LEU A 159 -17.67 -10.97 10.63
CA LEU A 159 -16.89 -11.55 9.54
C LEU A 159 -15.46 -11.01 9.63
N LYS A 160 -14.48 -11.90 9.50
CA LYS A 160 -13.07 -11.52 9.39
C LYS A 160 -12.48 -12.10 8.11
N HIS A 161 -11.69 -11.34 7.38
CA HIS A 161 -10.85 -11.89 6.33
C HIS A 161 -9.40 -11.44 6.49
N THR A 162 -8.49 -12.21 5.93
CA THR A 162 -7.07 -11.90 5.88
C THR A 162 -6.51 -12.27 4.51
N TYR A 163 -5.47 -11.57 4.07
CA TYR A 163 -4.63 -11.95 2.94
C TYR A 163 -3.32 -11.16 2.96
N LYS A 164 -2.39 -11.53 2.08
CA LYS A 164 -1.14 -10.80 1.87
C LYS A 164 -0.93 -10.59 0.39
N TYR A 165 -0.43 -9.42 0.02
CA TYR A 165 0.06 -9.16 -1.33
C TYR A 165 1.57 -8.93 -1.31
N ASN A 166 2.26 -9.30 -2.39
CA ASN A 166 3.54 -8.65 -2.69
C ASN A 166 3.31 -7.14 -2.79
N ILE A 167 4.25 -6.34 -2.29
CA ILE A 167 4.13 -4.88 -2.38
C ILE A 167 4.56 -4.38 -3.76
N SER A 168 3.71 -3.58 -4.39
CA SER A 168 3.96 -2.99 -5.71
C SER A 168 5.02 -1.89 -5.64
N GLY A 169 5.66 -1.57 -6.77
CA GLY A 169 6.70 -0.54 -6.85
C GLY A 169 7.08 -0.23 -8.30
N GLY A 170 7.96 0.74 -8.50
CA GLY A 170 8.41 1.13 -9.84
C GLY A 170 9.36 2.32 -9.80
N ILE A 171 9.57 2.96 -10.95
CA ILE A 171 10.54 4.06 -11.07
C ILE A 171 10.15 5.26 -10.16
N ALA A 172 8.86 5.60 -10.12
CA ALA A 172 8.35 6.72 -9.31
C ALA A 172 8.05 6.35 -7.85
N TYR A 173 7.93 5.05 -7.55
CA TYR A 173 7.46 4.55 -6.26
C TYR A 173 8.43 3.52 -5.70
N ASN A 174 9.04 3.82 -4.56
CA ASN A 174 9.75 2.83 -3.77
C ASN A 174 8.83 1.68 -3.36
N TYR A 175 7.58 2.01 -3.05
CA TYR A 175 6.48 1.06 -2.99
C TYR A 175 5.14 1.79 -3.15
N HIS A 176 4.08 1.05 -3.50
CA HIS A 176 2.69 1.50 -3.36
C HIS A 176 1.75 0.33 -3.04
N PHE A 177 0.61 0.63 -2.45
CA PHE A 177 -0.49 -0.30 -2.21
C PHE A 177 -1.83 0.44 -2.25
N ASP A 178 -2.81 -0.18 -2.90
CA ASP A 178 -4.16 0.35 -2.99
C ASP A 178 -5.15 -0.48 -2.18
N TYR A 179 -6.21 0.17 -1.67
CA TYR A 179 -7.37 -0.52 -1.11
C TYR A 179 -8.67 0.12 -1.60
N ILE A 180 -9.52 -0.69 -2.23
CA ILE A 180 -10.82 -0.25 -2.77
C ILE A 180 -11.85 -0.12 -1.64
N LEU A 181 -12.00 1.09 -1.11
CA LEU A 181 -12.95 1.50 -0.07
C LEU A 181 -14.35 1.68 -0.64
N THR A 182 -14.50 2.21 -1.86
CA THR A 182 -15.83 2.50 -2.43
C THR A 182 -16.66 1.24 -2.68
N ALA A 183 -16.02 0.07 -2.74
CA ALA A 183 -16.69 -1.23 -2.79
C ALA A 183 -17.66 -1.46 -1.62
N ALA A 184 -17.43 -0.84 -0.45
CA ALA A 184 -18.36 -0.87 0.68
C ALA A 184 -19.75 -0.31 0.33
N ASN A 185 -19.83 0.61 -0.65
CA ASN A 185 -21.07 1.23 -1.07
C ASN A 185 -22.05 0.26 -1.79
N ARG A 186 -21.62 -0.98 -2.07
CA ARG A 186 -22.46 -2.04 -2.65
C ARG A 186 -23.32 -2.78 -1.61
N TRP A 187 -23.04 -2.59 -0.32
CA TRP A 187 -23.89 -3.07 0.76
C TRP A 187 -25.08 -2.12 1.03
N ALA A 188 -26.06 -2.57 1.80
CA ALA A 188 -27.15 -1.72 2.22
C ALA A 188 -26.64 -0.47 2.94
N ASN A 189 -27.42 0.61 2.87
CA ASN A 189 -27.08 1.95 3.37
C ASN A 189 -25.89 2.65 2.69
N LYS A 190 -25.19 1.97 1.76
CA LYS A 190 -24.10 2.55 0.93
C LYS A 190 -23.07 3.33 1.75
N ARG A 191 -22.73 2.81 2.93
CA ARG A 191 -21.80 3.41 3.90
C ARG A 191 -21.36 2.37 4.92
N ILE A 192 -20.34 2.73 5.69
CA ILE A 192 -19.86 2.03 6.88
C ILE A 192 -20.23 2.89 8.10
N ASP A 193 -21.02 2.38 9.04
CA ASP A 193 -21.47 3.21 10.17
C ASP A 193 -20.31 3.58 11.11
N ASP A 194 -19.33 2.69 11.30
CA ASP A 194 -18.13 2.89 12.10
C ASP A 194 -16.87 2.33 11.42
N PHE A 195 -16.10 3.21 10.77
CA PHE A 195 -14.87 2.84 10.06
C PHE A 195 -13.63 3.18 10.88
N THR A 196 -12.69 2.23 10.94
CA THR A 196 -11.33 2.44 11.45
C THR A 196 -10.32 1.85 10.47
N LEU A 197 -9.38 2.66 10.01
CA LEU A 197 -8.19 2.25 9.27
C LEU A 197 -6.97 2.36 10.18
N ILE A 198 -6.20 1.29 10.27
CA ILE A 198 -4.96 1.20 11.04
C ILE A 198 -3.84 0.79 10.08
N ILE A 199 -2.75 1.54 10.07
CA ILE A 199 -1.59 1.26 9.21
C ILE A 199 -0.35 1.14 10.08
N ASP A 200 0.30 -0.02 9.98
CA ASP A 200 1.60 -0.33 10.57
C ASP A 200 2.65 -0.47 9.47
N MET A 201 3.41 0.60 9.23
CA MET A 201 4.52 0.56 8.26
C MET A 201 5.81 0.02 8.87
N GLY A 202 5.91 0.00 10.20
CA GLY A 202 7.16 -0.17 10.93
C GLY A 202 7.85 1.16 11.27
N ALA A 203 8.98 1.06 11.97
CA ALA A 203 9.75 2.20 12.43
C ALA A 203 10.59 2.82 11.31
N PHE A 204 10.75 4.13 11.38
CA PHE A 204 11.49 4.97 10.43
C PHE A 204 11.08 4.79 8.96
N GLN A 205 9.77 4.76 8.71
CA GLN A 205 9.17 4.64 7.38
C GLN A 205 8.43 5.91 6.99
N THR A 206 8.53 6.29 5.73
CA THR A 206 7.61 7.24 5.09
C THR A 206 6.39 6.49 4.60
N ALA A 207 5.20 7.08 4.78
CA ALA A 207 3.98 6.73 4.08
C ALA A 207 3.31 8.01 3.57
N SER A 208 3.14 8.12 2.26
CA SER A 208 2.38 9.18 1.60
C SER A 208 1.01 8.62 1.25
N ILE A 209 -0.05 9.29 1.69
CA ILE A 209 -1.43 8.88 1.43
C ILE A 209 -2.15 9.96 0.65
N GLU A 210 -2.75 9.59 -0.48
CA GLU A 210 -3.56 10.51 -1.28
C GLU A 210 -4.88 10.87 -0.60
N ARG A 211 -5.25 12.15 -0.65
CA ARG A 211 -6.44 12.72 -0.01
C ARG A 211 -7.71 12.51 -0.85
N THR A 212 -8.01 11.26 -1.15
CA THR A 212 -9.17 10.85 -1.97
C THR A 212 -10.44 10.63 -1.13
N PHE A 213 -10.30 10.20 0.12
CA PHE A 213 -11.41 9.89 1.04
C PHE A 213 -11.38 10.71 2.34
N PHE A 214 -10.37 11.58 2.52
CA PHE A 214 -10.20 12.48 3.65
C PHE A 214 -9.66 13.84 3.19
N LYS A 215 -9.73 14.87 4.03
CA LYS A 215 -9.42 16.26 3.64
C LYS A 215 -8.03 16.72 4.04
N SER A 216 -7.54 16.25 5.18
CA SER A 216 -6.31 16.74 5.80
C SER A 216 -5.71 15.69 6.74
N GLY A 217 -4.40 15.72 6.92
CA GLY A 217 -3.66 14.92 7.90
C GLY A 217 -4.12 15.14 9.34
N ARG A 218 -4.85 16.23 9.64
CA ARG A 218 -5.48 16.46 10.95
C ARG A 218 -6.60 15.46 11.29
N GLU A 219 -7.12 14.74 10.29
CA GLU A 219 -8.09 13.65 10.51
C GLU A 219 -7.41 12.33 10.92
N TRP A 220 -6.07 12.30 10.89
CA TRP A 220 -5.28 11.15 11.26
C TRP A 220 -4.65 11.33 12.64
N LEU A 221 -4.55 10.22 13.37
CA LEU A 221 -3.77 10.11 14.58
C LEU A 221 -2.52 9.28 14.29
N LEU A 222 -1.35 9.88 14.48
CA LEU A 222 -0.11 9.13 14.63
C LEU A 222 0.03 8.72 16.10
N SER A 223 -0.25 7.46 16.42
CA SER A 223 -0.08 6.88 17.76
C SER A 223 1.38 6.47 17.94
N GLY A 224 2.24 7.47 18.18
CA GLY A 224 3.67 7.30 18.36
C GLY A 224 4.45 8.59 18.10
N VAL A 225 5.66 8.46 17.55
CA VAL A 225 6.57 9.58 17.26
C VAL A 225 6.73 9.69 15.74
N GLY A 226 6.65 10.92 15.25
CA GLY A 226 6.87 11.24 13.85
C GLY A 226 6.26 12.58 13.46
N LYS A 227 6.31 12.86 12.16
CA LYS A 227 5.89 14.14 11.60
C LYS A 227 4.86 13.91 10.50
N ILE A 228 3.83 14.75 10.48
CA ILE A 228 2.79 14.76 9.44
C ILE A 228 2.96 16.05 8.64
N THR A 229 3.08 15.94 7.32
CA THR A 229 3.10 17.08 6.40
C THR A 229 2.07 16.89 5.29
N GLU A 230 1.71 17.97 4.60
CA GLU A 230 0.80 17.91 3.47
C GLU A 230 1.47 18.54 2.27
N THR A 231 1.43 17.85 1.14
CA THR A 231 2.07 18.28 -0.11
C THR A 231 1.14 18.00 -1.29
N ALA A 232 1.47 18.59 -2.44
CA ALA A 232 0.86 18.30 -3.72
C ALA A 232 1.94 17.78 -4.66
N HIS A 233 1.99 16.47 -4.90
CA HIS A 233 2.90 15.88 -5.88
C HIS A 233 2.34 16.02 -7.28
N LYS A 234 3.20 15.97 -8.30
CA LYS A 234 2.77 15.73 -9.67
C LYS A 234 2.67 14.22 -9.88
N GLY A 235 1.56 13.75 -10.42
CA GLY A 235 1.31 12.36 -10.75
C GLY A 235 2.27 11.88 -11.84
N PRO A 236 2.69 10.61 -11.79
CA PRO A 236 3.59 10.06 -12.79
C PRO A 236 2.90 10.02 -14.17
N GLY A 237 3.60 10.50 -15.20
CA GLY A 237 3.17 10.43 -16.60
C GLY A 237 2.26 11.58 -17.06
N ASP A 238 1.20 11.90 -16.32
CA ASP A 238 0.21 12.91 -16.72
C ASP A 238 0.37 14.27 -16.02
N GLY A 239 1.22 14.34 -14.98
CA GLY A 239 1.49 15.56 -14.23
C GLY A 239 0.29 16.10 -13.44
N THR A 240 -0.71 15.25 -13.16
CA THR A 240 -1.87 15.64 -12.34
C THR A 240 -1.45 16.01 -10.92
N ASP A 241 -2.09 17.00 -10.30
CA ASP A 241 -1.77 17.34 -8.91
C ASP A 241 -2.38 16.33 -7.94
N LEU A 242 -1.52 15.54 -7.30
CA LEU A 242 -1.84 14.57 -6.27
C LEU A 242 -1.69 15.21 -4.89
N ASN A 243 -2.83 15.56 -4.30
CA ASN A 243 -2.91 16.05 -2.94
C ASN A 243 -2.62 14.90 -1.96
N THR A 244 -1.47 14.95 -1.28
CA THR A 244 -1.03 13.89 -0.37
C THR A 244 -0.84 14.41 1.06
N THR A 245 -0.91 13.49 2.00
CA THR A 245 -0.44 13.68 3.37
C THR A 245 0.71 12.72 3.60
N ASN A 246 1.88 13.24 3.97
CA ASN A 246 3.06 12.45 4.25
C ASN A 246 3.16 12.20 5.76
N PHE A 247 3.44 10.95 6.10
CA PHE A 247 3.65 10.48 7.45
C PHE A 247 5.08 9.97 7.54
N TYR A 248 5.94 10.70 8.24
CA TYR A 248 7.30 10.28 8.57
C TYR A 248 7.27 9.59 9.94
N VAL A 249 7.03 8.28 9.93
CA VAL A 249 6.80 7.47 11.12
C VAL A 249 8.14 7.06 11.71
N GLN A 250 8.57 7.73 12.78
CA GLN A 250 9.73 7.26 13.54
C GLN A 250 9.37 5.97 14.29
N GLN A 251 8.21 5.94 14.94
CA GLN A 251 7.65 4.78 15.63
C GLN A 251 6.14 4.96 15.79
N GLY A 252 5.36 3.90 15.67
CA GLY A 252 3.93 3.91 16.00
C GLY A 252 3.03 3.50 14.85
N LEU A 253 1.73 3.76 15.02
CA LEU A 253 0.68 3.40 14.09
C LEU A 253 -0.01 4.65 13.54
N LEU A 254 -0.48 4.59 12.29
CA LEU A 254 -1.41 5.57 11.74
C LEU A 254 -2.84 5.10 11.94
N LEU A 255 -3.71 5.97 12.44
CA LEU A 255 -5.12 5.67 12.67
C LEU A 255 -5.98 6.73 12.00
N PHE A 256 -6.97 6.28 11.22
CA PHE A 256 -8.04 7.11 10.67
C PHE A 256 -9.39 6.53 11.10
N GLN A 257 -10.27 7.37 11.62
CA GLN A 257 -11.57 6.94 12.13
C GLN A 257 -12.68 7.83 11.58
N LYS A 258 -13.79 7.21 11.18
CA LYS A 258 -14.92 7.95 10.63
C LYS A 258 -16.24 7.26 10.94
N LYS A 259 -17.20 8.03 11.48
CA LYS A 259 -18.60 7.59 11.62
C LYS A 259 -19.38 7.91 10.35
N ASN A 260 -20.34 7.06 10.02
CA ASN A 260 -21.19 7.18 8.82
C ASN A 260 -20.36 7.42 7.56
N PHE A 261 -19.30 6.63 7.39
CA PHE A 261 -18.32 6.79 6.34
C PHE A 261 -18.89 6.33 4.99
N THR A 262 -19.08 7.28 4.07
CA THR A 262 -19.41 7.02 2.66
C THR A 262 -18.15 7.30 1.84
N PRO A 263 -17.29 6.30 1.61
CA PRO A 263 -16.08 6.48 0.82
C PRO A 263 -16.43 6.96 -0.59
N LYS A 264 -15.70 7.97 -1.07
CA LYS A 264 -15.82 8.55 -2.42
C LYS A 264 -14.56 8.37 -3.26
N GLY A 265 -13.53 7.78 -2.67
CA GLY A 265 -12.26 7.50 -3.29
C GLY A 265 -11.57 6.37 -2.53
N GLU A 266 -10.47 5.89 -3.11
CA GLU A 266 -9.75 4.70 -2.64
C GLU A 266 -8.54 5.07 -1.81
N LEU A 267 -8.08 4.15 -0.96
CA LEU A 267 -6.78 4.32 -0.33
C LEU A 267 -5.69 4.08 -1.37
N HIS A 268 -4.83 5.08 -1.58
CA HIS A 268 -3.52 4.93 -2.22
C HIS A 268 -2.46 5.31 -1.19
N ILE A 269 -1.61 4.36 -0.81
CA ILE A 269 -0.47 4.58 0.09
C ILE A 269 0.83 4.22 -0.63
N CYS A 270 1.81 5.12 -0.58
CA CYS A 270 3.09 4.94 -1.27
C CYS A 270 4.27 5.55 -0.51
N ASP A 271 5.48 5.26 -0.99
CA ASP A 271 6.69 6.04 -0.71
C ASP A 271 7.30 6.42 -2.06
N TRP A 272 7.44 7.71 -2.31
CA TRP A 272 7.94 8.23 -3.58
C TRP A 272 9.45 8.02 -3.70
N ALA A 273 9.92 7.77 -4.91
CA ALA A 273 11.36 7.79 -5.18
C ALA A 273 11.94 9.19 -4.92
N LEU A 274 13.20 9.28 -4.49
CA LEU A 274 13.80 10.55 -4.07
C LEU A 274 13.78 11.61 -5.19
N TRP A 275 14.04 11.18 -6.42
CA TRP A 275 14.06 12.05 -7.59
C TRP A 275 12.69 12.69 -7.86
N VAL A 276 11.57 12.01 -7.54
CA VAL A 276 10.22 12.58 -7.69
C VAL A 276 10.02 13.76 -6.75
N HIS A 277 10.51 13.65 -5.52
CA HIS A 277 10.49 14.77 -4.58
C HIS A 277 11.32 15.95 -5.10
N GLN A 278 12.51 15.67 -5.63
CA GLN A 278 13.43 16.69 -6.12
C GLN A 278 12.89 17.41 -7.37
N ASP A 279 12.35 16.67 -8.34
CA ASP A 279 11.75 17.23 -9.56
C ASP A 279 10.53 18.10 -9.27
N ALA A 280 9.76 17.75 -8.24
CA ALA A 280 8.65 18.56 -7.76
C ALA A 280 9.08 19.73 -6.85
N GLY A 281 10.38 19.94 -6.64
CA GLY A 281 10.93 21.04 -5.85
C GLY A 281 10.71 20.92 -4.34
N PHE A 282 10.42 19.72 -3.84
CA PHE A 282 10.31 19.49 -2.41
C PHE A 282 11.68 19.55 -1.73
N PRO A 283 11.77 20.11 -0.52
CA PRO A 283 13.04 20.22 0.18
C PRO A 283 13.40 18.90 0.87
N ILE A 284 13.68 17.86 0.06
CA ILE A 284 14.10 16.53 0.50
C ILE A 284 15.34 16.16 -0.31
N ASP A 285 16.50 16.28 0.32
CA ASP A 285 17.78 15.88 -0.27
C ASP A 285 18.12 14.43 0.08
N TYR A 286 17.64 13.94 1.23
CA TYR A 286 17.79 12.54 1.64
C TYR A 286 16.45 11.97 2.10
N PRO A 287 16.11 10.72 1.77
CA PRO A 287 14.86 10.12 2.18
C PRO A 287 14.88 9.81 3.69
N PHE A 288 13.69 9.88 4.30
CA PHE A 288 13.52 9.47 5.70
C PHE A 288 13.61 7.95 5.87
N THR A 289 13.09 7.18 4.92
CA THR A 289 13.27 5.72 4.84
C THR A 289 14.64 5.40 4.24
N ILE A 290 15.42 4.49 4.86
CA ILE A 290 16.78 4.13 4.35
C ILE A 290 16.90 2.68 3.87
N ASP A 291 15.91 1.85 4.17
CA ASP A 291 15.80 0.45 3.77
C ASP A 291 15.05 0.31 2.43
N LEU A 292 15.18 1.32 1.57
CA LEU A 292 14.58 1.37 0.23
C LEU A 292 15.45 0.60 -0.78
N PRO A 293 14.86 -0.02 -1.81
CA PRO A 293 15.60 -0.74 -2.84
C PRO A 293 16.69 0.10 -3.51
N ASN A 294 16.38 1.37 -3.81
CA ASN A 294 17.26 2.27 -4.56
C ASN A 294 18.08 3.23 -3.69
N PHE A 295 17.95 3.17 -2.35
CA PHE A 295 18.57 4.13 -1.43
C PHE A 295 20.06 4.38 -1.73
N LYS A 296 20.84 3.30 -1.91
CA LYS A 296 22.29 3.40 -2.15
C LYS A 296 22.61 4.11 -3.47
N TYR A 297 21.82 3.89 -4.51
CA TYR A 297 22.03 4.51 -5.82
C TYR A 297 21.62 5.99 -5.80
N GLU A 298 20.50 6.30 -5.16
CA GLU A 298 19.97 7.67 -5.05
C GLU A 298 20.80 8.56 -4.13
N THR A 299 21.54 7.96 -3.18
CA THR A 299 22.29 8.69 -2.15
C THR A 299 23.79 8.45 -2.19
N ASP A 300 24.36 8.00 -3.32
CA ASP A 300 25.81 7.78 -3.42
C ASP A 300 26.61 9.09 -3.31
N PRO A 301 27.38 9.32 -2.22
CA PRO A 301 28.00 10.61 -1.96
C PRO A 301 29.19 10.88 -2.89
N LYS A 302 29.23 12.08 -3.47
CA LYS A 302 30.30 12.55 -4.36
C LYS A 302 31.31 13.45 -3.65
N THR A 303 30.95 13.97 -2.48
CA THR A 303 31.80 14.90 -1.71
C THR A 303 31.94 14.46 -0.25
N GLU A 304 32.99 14.92 0.42
CA GLU A 304 33.16 14.68 1.87
C GLU A 304 32.03 15.31 2.70
N GLU A 305 31.41 16.40 2.23
CA GLU A 305 30.24 16.96 2.90
C GLU A 305 29.01 16.06 2.74
N GLU A 306 28.74 15.51 1.56
CA GLU A 306 27.65 14.52 1.39
C GLU A 306 27.88 13.27 2.24
N LYS A 307 29.11 12.74 2.29
CA LYS A 307 29.46 11.64 3.20
C LYS A 307 29.17 12.02 4.66
N ARG A 308 29.57 13.23 5.06
CA ARG A 308 29.33 13.75 6.42
C ARG A 308 27.83 13.83 6.71
N ARG A 309 27.01 14.32 5.79
CA ARG A 309 25.55 14.37 5.96
C ARG A 309 24.98 12.96 6.04
N LEU A 310 25.27 12.06 5.10
CA LEU A 310 24.73 10.69 5.15
C LEU A 310 25.11 9.94 6.42
N ARG A 311 26.33 10.12 6.93
CA ARG A 311 26.77 9.55 8.21
C ARG A 311 25.93 10.05 9.39
N ASN A 312 25.41 11.27 9.31
CA ASN A 312 24.59 11.90 10.33
C ASN A 312 23.07 11.66 10.15
N LEU A 313 22.65 11.10 9.01
CA LEU A 313 21.23 10.85 8.69
C LEU A 313 20.50 10.01 9.76
N PRO A 314 21.08 8.91 10.30
CA PRO A 314 20.43 8.13 11.37
C PRO A 314 20.08 8.96 12.62
N PHE A 315 20.92 9.92 12.98
CA PHE A 315 20.69 10.79 14.14
C PHE A 315 19.68 11.89 13.83
N ALA A 316 19.74 12.47 12.63
CA ALA A 316 18.78 13.47 12.18
C ALA A 316 17.34 12.91 12.13
N ARG A 317 17.17 11.66 11.67
CA ARG A 317 15.87 10.95 11.66
C ARG A 317 15.25 10.74 13.04
N ARG A 318 16.02 10.91 14.11
CA ARG A 318 15.59 10.85 15.52
C ARG A 318 15.48 12.25 16.16
N GLY A 319 15.72 13.30 15.37
CA GLY A 319 15.63 14.69 15.81
C GLY A 319 16.88 15.25 16.48
N TYR A 320 18.06 14.66 16.24
CA TYR A 320 19.29 15.19 16.84
C TYR A 320 19.55 16.64 16.45
N ILE A 321 19.75 17.50 17.46
CA ILE A 321 20.10 18.90 17.30
C ILE A 321 21.62 19.01 17.18
N PHE A 322 22.08 19.33 15.98
CA PHE A 322 23.50 19.44 15.65
C PHE A 322 24.08 20.74 16.21
N LYS A 323 25.21 20.62 16.92
CA LYS A 323 26.01 21.78 17.35
C LYS A 323 26.67 22.50 16.17
N ASP A 324 27.01 21.75 15.13
CA ASP A 324 27.53 22.30 13.88
C ASP A 324 26.39 23.02 13.13
N LYS A 325 26.58 24.31 12.89
CA LYS A 325 25.55 25.16 12.29
C LYS A 325 25.24 24.77 10.84
N THR A 326 26.21 24.24 10.09
CA THR A 326 26.04 23.86 8.68
C THR A 326 25.19 22.58 8.59
N LEU A 327 25.50 21.57 9.41
CA LEU A 327 24.69 20.35 9.50
C LEU A 327 23.27 20.66 9.99
N GLN A 328 23.14 21.51 11.03
CA GLN A 328 21.82 21.91 11.53
C GLN A 328 21.00 22.63 10.46
N ALA A 329 21.62 23.57 9.74
CA ALA A 329 20.97 24.30 8.66
C ALA A 329 20.57 23.39 7.49
N PHE A 330 21.38 22.37 7.18
CA PHE A 330 21.05 21.37 6.17
C PHE A 330 19.81 20.55 6.58
N TYR A 331 19.80 19.97 7.78
CA TYR A 331 18.67 19.14 8.21
C TYR A 331 17.40 19.93 8.49
N ASN A 332 17.51 21.19 8.94
CA ASN A 332 16.35 22.08 9.07
C ASN A 332 15.56 22.28 7.77
N LYS A 333 16.19 22.07 6.60
CA LYS A 333 15.51 22.15 5.31
C LYS A 333 14.72 20.90 4.98
N GLN A 334 15.10 19.74 5.51
CA GLN A 334 14.45 18.47 5.18
C GLN A 334 13.02 18.46 5.70
N ASP A 335 12.04 18.19 4.83
CA ASP A 335 10.62 18.22 5.22
C ASP A 335 10.29 17.26 6.38
N TRP A 336 10.98 16.13 6.46
CA TRP A 336 10.79 15.13 7.52
C TRP A 336 11.51 15.46 8.83
N TYR A 337 12.47 16.39 8.85
CA TYR A 337 13.27 16.65 10.05
C TYR A 337 12.42 17.34 11.14
N GLN A 338 12.56 16.83 12.36
CA GLN A 338 11.86 17.32 13.55
C GLN A 338 12.84 17.30 14.73
N PRO A 339 13.34 18.47 15.19
CA PRO A 339 14.20 18.54 16.37
C PRO A 339 13.55 17.90 17.60
N ASN A 340 14.32 17.07 18.30
CA ASN A 340 13.94 16.44 19.56
C ASN A 340 14.98 16.78 20.64
N PRO A 341 14.73 17.80 21.48
CA PRO A 341 15.66 18.20 22.55
C PRO A 341 15.97 17.10 23.56
N SER A 342 15.10 16.08 23.67
CA SER A 342 15.27 14.95 24.58
C SER A 342 16.06 13.79 23.97
N TYR A 343 16.43 13.87 22.69
CA TYR A 343 17.19 12.81 22.03
C TYR A 343 18.67 12.86 22.40
N ILE A 344 19.18 11.75 22.93
CA ILE A 344 20.59 11.53 23.23
C ILE A 344 21.14 10.57 22.17
N PRO A 345 22.15 10.96 21.36
CA PRO A 345 22.66 10.14 20.27
C PRO A 345 23.51 8.98 20.82
N GLU A 346 23.08 7.75 20.57
CA GLU A 346 23.80 6.53 20.95
C GLU A 346 23.88 5.58 19.74
N VAL A 347 25.09 5.19 19.37
CA VAL A 347 25.33 4.35 18.17
C VAL A 347 24.78 2.95 18.36
N GLU A 348 24.77 2.48 19.60
CA GLU A 348 24.29 1.18 20.05
C GLU A 348 22.80 1.00 19.72
N HIS A 349 22.02 2.08 19.84
CA HIS A 349 20.59 2.14 19.56
C HIS A 349 20.24 2.33 18.07
N LEU A 350 21.24 2.45 17.20
CA LEU A 350 21.01 2.44 15.76
C LEU A 350 20.69 1.02 15.27
N SER A 351 19.81 0.95 14.26
CA SER A 351 19.52 -0.30 13.56
C SER A 351 20.76 -0.83 12.86
N GLN A 352 20.77 -2.12 12.53
CA GLN A 352 21.86 -2.75 11.81
C GLN A 352 22.14 -2.04 10.47
N LYS A 353 21.08 -1.68 9.73
CA LYS A 353 21.20 -0.95 8.45
C LYS A 353 21.83 0.43 8.60
N GLU A 354 21.53 1.15 9.67
CA GLU A 354 22.14 2.45 9.97
C GLU A 354 23.61 2.33 10.34
N LYS A 355 23.98 1.29 11.11
CA LYS A 355 25.38 0.99 11.44
C LYS A 355 26.18 0.65 10.18
N GLU A 356 25.60 -0.15 9.27
CA GLU A 356 26.18 -0.47 7.96
C GLU A 356 26.38 0.79 7.11
N LEU A 357 25.37 1.67 7.03
CA LEU A 357 25.48 2.95 6.34
C LEU A 357 26.65 3.78 6.88
N ILE A 358 26.70 4.00 8.20
CA ILE A 358 27.78 4.78 8.83
C ILE A 358 29.15 4.16 8.54
N ASN A 359 29.27 2.83 8.62
CA ASN A 359 30.54 2.14 8.39
C ASN A 359 30.99 2.20 6.93
N SER A 360 30.07 2.15 5.97
CA SER A 360 30.40 2.30 4.54
C SER A 360 30.89 3.69 4.14
N LEU A 361 30.70 4.67 5.03
CA LEU A 361 31.06 6.07 4.82
C LEU A 361 32.30 6.49 5.61
N LYS A 362 32.95 5.56 6.33
CA LYS A 362 34.27 5.76 6.95
C LYS A 362 35.33 5.71 5.86
#